data_AF-A0A218P0X7-F1
#
_entry.id   AF-A0A218P0X7-F1
#
_cell.length_a   1.000
_cell.length_b   1.000
_cell.length_c   1.000
_cell.angle_alpha   90.00
_cell.angle_beta   90.00
_cell.angle_gamma   90.00
#
_symmetry.space_group_name_H-M   'P 1'
#
loop_
_entity.id
_entity.type
_entity.pdbx_description
1 polymer ?
#
loop_
_entity_poly.entity_id
_entity_poly.type
_entity_poly.pdbx_seq_one_letter_code
_entity_poly.pdbx_strand_id
1 'polypeptide(L)'
;MRMEDILEKLAGLSLREVLGYAIASEEGARDFYTHLASKSGALLGEFFRDLARAEENHKRILLRLYSGLFGEEEYPVPEGIPLAETSVKVDTVANLIEAMRVALENEKNAERIYSHLAERVPEERGIFKFLAAQEKAHYAAIRSHTEYLEDVTQGEAEYVNAPVEFLNTQLELYLGPHTRP
;
A
#
# COMPACT_ATOMS: atom_id res chain seq x y z
N MET A 1 9.79 -0.83 -13.87
CA MET A 1 8.91 -0.68 -15.06
C MET A 1 7.97 0.48 -14.77
N ARG A 2 7.63 1.33 -15.75
CA ARG A 2 6.75 2.48 -15.46
C ARG A 2 5.31 2.01 -15.31
N MET A 3 4.53 2.77 -14.54
CA MET A 3 3.15 2.39 -14.22
C MET A 3 2.20 2.36 -15.41
N GLU A 4 2.39 3.27 -16.35
CA GLU A 4 1.67 3.25 -17.63
C GLU A 4 1.84 1.90 -18.33
N ASP A 5 3.05 1.31 -18.27
CA ASP A 5 3.35 0.01 -18.84
C ASP A 5 2.59 -1.14 -18.13
N ILE A 6 2.26 -1.01 -16.83
CA ILE A 6 1.51 -2.04 -16.09
C ILE A 6 0.04 -2.04 -16.51
N LEU A 7 -0.62 -0.87 -16.54
CA LEU A 7 -2.02 -0.79 -16.96
C LEU A 7 -2.20 -1.20 -18.42
N GLU A 8 -1.29 -0.82 -19.31
CA GLU A 8 -1.31 -1.25 -20.71
C GLU A 8 -1.21 -2.77 -20.83
N LYS A 9 -0.32 -3.41 -20.06
CA LYS A 9 -0.22 -4.87 -20.02
C LYS A 9 -1.50 -5.51 -19.48
N LEU A 10 -2.04 -5.01 -18.36
CA LEU A 10 -3.26 -5.52 -17.74
C LEU A 10 -4.50 -5.36 -18.64
N ALA A 11 -4.55 -4.31 -19.48
CA ALA A 11 -5.62 -4.10 -20.44
C ALA A 11 -5.70 -5.22 -21.50
N GLY A 12 -4.55 -5.86 -21.82
CA GLY A 12 -4.47 -7.01 -22.72
C GLY A 12 -4.81 -8.36 -22.08
N LEU A 13 -4.97 -8.42 -20.75
CA LEU A 13 -5.20 -9.66 -20.02
C LEU A 13 -6.69 -9.98 -19.84
N SER A 14 -6.99 -11.26 -19.62
CA SER A 14 -8.32 -11.71 -19.23
C SER A 14 -8.73 -11.13 -17.87
N LEU A 15 -10.04 -11.04 -17.62
CA LEU A 15 -10.53 -10.57 -16.32
C LEU A 15 -10.05 -11.44 -15.15
N ARG A 16 -9.90 -12.76 -15.39
CA ARG A 16 -9.35 -13.71 -14.40
C ARG A 16 -7.93 -13.33 -13.99
N GLU A 17 -7.08 -13.06 -14.97
CA GLU A 17 -5.68 -12.68 -14.71
C GLU A 17 -5.57 -11.30 -14.03
N VAL A 18 -6.40 -10.33 -14.41
CA VAL A 18 -6.39 -9.00 -13.76
C VAL A 18 -6.84 -9.11 -12.30
N LEU A 19 -7.87 -9.90 -12.01
CA LEU A 19 -8.29 -10.13 -10.63
C LEU A 19 -7.27 -10.95 -9.84
N GLY A 20 -6.65 -11.97 -10.45
CA GLY A 20 -5.57 -12.71 -9.81
C GLY A 20 -4.35 -11.83 -9.51
N TYR A 21 -4.00 -10.91 -10.42
CA TYR A 21 -2.97 -9.89 -10.18
C TYR A 21 -3.34 -8.98 -9.00
N ALA A 22 -4.58 -8.50 -8.94
CA ALA A 22 -5.05 -7.66 -7.84
C ALA A 22 -4.97 -8.42 -6.50
N ILE A 23 -5.46 -9.66 -6.43
CA ILE A 23 -5.41 -10.50 -5.22
C ILE A 23 -3.96 -10.72 -4.75
N ALA A 24 -3.04 -11.01 -5.69
CA ALA A 24 -1.62 -11.19 -5.37
C ALA A 24 -0.96 -9.87 -4.92
N SER A 25 -1.39 -8.74 -5.46
CA SER A 25 -0.89 -7.42 -5.08
C SER A 25 -1.34 -7.03 -3.67
N GLU A 26 -2.58 -7.33 -3.28
CA GLU A 26 -3.10 -7.13 -1.92
C GLU A 26 -2.31 -7.93 -0.87
N GLU A 27 -1.97 -9.17 -1.19
CA GLU A 27 -1.10 -9.98 -0.33
C GLU A 27 0.31 -9.35 -0.18
N GLY A 28 0.89 -8.90 -1.29
CA GLY A 28 2.17 -8.20 -1.27
C GLY A 28 2.12 -6.92 -0.44
N ALA A 29 1.06 -6.12 -0.58
CA ALA A 29 0.87 -4.88 0.17
C ALA A 29 0.71 -5.14 1.68
N ARG A 30 -0.10 -6.13 2.07
CA ARG A 30 -0.21 -6.59 3.46
C ARG A 30 1.16 -6.94 4.06
N ASP A 31 1.95 -7.74 3.33
CA ASP A 31 3.25 -8.20 3.80
C ASP A 31 4.23 -7.03 3.94
N PHE A 32 4.18 -6.10 2.99
CA PHE A 32 4.98 -4.89 3.01
C PHE A 32 4.64 -4.00 4.22
N TYR A 33 3.36 -3.73 4.46
CA TYR A 33 2.94 -2.94 5.62
C TYR A 33 3.22 -3.64 6.94
N THR A 34 3.10 -4.97 6.99
CA THR A 34 3.50 -5.76 8.16
C THR A 34 5.01 -5.61 8.43
N HIS A 35 5.82 -5.61 7.38
CA HIS A 35 7.26 -5.37 7.50
C HIS A 35 7.56 -3.96 8.03
N LEU A 36 6.95 -2.91 7.44
CA LEU A 36 7.13 -1.52 7.89
C LEU A 36 6.70 -1.33 9.34
N ALA A 37 5.58 -1.94 9.73
CA ALA A 37 5.10 -1.93 11.11
C ALA A 37 6.12 -2.53 12.09
N SER A 38 6.82 -3.61 11.70
CA SER A 38 7.83 -4.26 12.54
C SER A 38 9.10 -3.44 12.73
N LYS A 39 9.33 -2.46 11.83
CA LYS A 39 10.52 -1.60 11.81
C LYS A 39 10.27 -0.21 12.37
N SER A 40 9.02 0.11 12.68
CA SER A 40 8.60 1.46 13.11
C SER A 40 8.28 1.51 14.61
N GLY A 41 8.26 2.71 15.19
CA GLY A 41 7.82 2.96 16.57
C GLY A 41 6.34 2.66 16.82
N ALA A 42 5.86 2.92 18.04
CA ALA A 42 4.53 2.49 18.46
C ALA A 42 3.42 3.09 17.58
N LEU A 43 3.44 4.42 17.39
CA LEU A 43 2.41 5.14 16.62
C LEU A 43 2.47 4.81 15.12
N LEU A 44 3.63 5.02 14.49
CA LEU A 44 3.78 4.76 13.05
C LEU A 44 3.65 3.26 12.73
N GLY A 45 4.10 2.41 13.64
CA GLY A 45 3.90 0.96 13.52
C GLY A 45 2.44 0.55 13.66
N GLU A 46 1.64 1.24 14.47
CA GLU A 46 0.19 1.01 14.54
C GLU A 46 -0.49 1.43 13.24
N PHE A 47 -0.13 2.60 12.70
CA PHE A 47 -0.59 3.05 11.40
C PHE A 47 -0.34 2.02 10.28
N PHE A 48 0.88 1.49 10.17
CA PHE A 48 1.17 0.45 9.19
C PHE A 48 0.44 -0.87 9.48
N ARG A 49 0.17 -1.22 10.75
CA ARG A 49 -0.67 -2.38 11.09
C ARG A 49 -2.13 -2.18 10.65
N ASP A 50 -2.65 -0.97 10.71
CA ASP A 50 -3.99 -0.65 10.21
C ASP A 50 -4.06 -0.83 8.69
N LEU A 51 -3.08 -0.32 7.94
CA LEU A 51 -2.97 -0.53 6.49
C LEU A 51 -2.90 -2.03 6.15
N ALA A 52 -2.01 -2.79 6.82
CA ALA A 52 -1.91 -4.24 6.60
C ALA A 52 -3.25 -4.98 6.83
N ARG A 53 -4.05 -4.55 7.82
CA ARG A 53 -5.39 -5.10 8.05
C ARG A 53 -6.38 -4.71 6.94
N ALA A 54 -6.27 -3.51 6.40
CA ALA A 54 -7.09 -3.06 5.28
C ALA A 54 -6.82 -3.91 4.03
N GLU A 55 -5.55 -4.13 3.66
CA GLU A 55 -5.20 -4.94 2.48
C GLU A 55 -5.62 -6.41 2.61
N GLU A 56 -5.52 -6.98 3.82
CA GLU A 56 -6.06 -8.33 4.06
C GLU A 56 -7.58 -8.37 3.87
N ASN A 57 -8.31 -7.32 4.23
CA ASN A 57 -9.75 -7.22 3.97
C ASN A 57 -10.04 -7.04 2.46
N HIS A 58 -9.25 -6.24 1.75
CA HIS A 58 -9.34 -6.08 0.29
C HIS A 58 -9.14 -7.41 -0.43
N LYS A 59 -8.07 -8.16 -0.08
CA LYS A 59 -7.82 -9.52 -0.56
C LYS A 59 -9.04 -10.42 -0.37
N ARG A 60 -9.65 -10.40 0.82
CA ARG A 60 -10.84 -11.21 1.11
C ARG A 60 -12.06 -10.80 0.28
N ILE A 61 -12.24 -9.52 0.00
CA ILE A 61 -13.30 -9.03 -0.89
C ILE A 61 -13.06 -9.55 -2.31
N LEU A 62 -11.83 -9.44 -2.82
CA LEU A 62 -11.49 -9.89 -4.16
C LEU A 62 -11.60 -11.40 -4.34
N LEU A 63 -11.20 -12.21 -3.35
CA LEU A 63 -11.37 -13.67 -3.39
C LEU A 63 -12.85 -14.07 -3.51
N ARG A 64 -13.74 -13.39 -2.77
CA ARG A 64 -15.19 -13.61 -2.87
C ARG A 64 -15.73 -13.20 -4.23
N LEU A 65 -15.27 -12.06 -4.77
CA LEU A 65 -15.64 -11.61 -6.11
C LEU A 65 -15.18 -12.60 -7.18
N TYR A 66 -13.94 -13.05 -7.11
CA TYR A 66 -13.37 -14.02 -8.05
C TYR A 66 -14.20 -15.31 -8.06
N SER A 67 -14.44 -15.88 -6.87
CA SER A 67 -15.26 -17.08 -6.73
C SER A 67 -16.69 -16.88 -7.23
N GLY A 68 -17.32 -15.74 -6.94
CA GLY A 68 -18.66 -15.41 -7.41
C GLY A 68 -18.76 -15.26 -8.93
N LEU A 69 -17.74 -14.69 -9.57
CA LEU A 69 -17.72 -14.46 -11.02
C LEU A 69 -17.37 -15.72 -11.82
N PHE A 70 -16.52 -16.60 -11.29
CA PHE A 70 -15.94 -17.70 -12.05
C PHE A 70 -16.31 -19.10 -11.56
N GLY A 71 -16.87 -19.23 -10.36
CA GLY A 71 -17.27 -20.51 -9.78
C GLY A 71 -16.10 -21.39 -9.31
N GLU A 72 -14.92 -20.81 -9.09
CA GLU A 72 -13.70 -21.51 -8.67
C GLU A 72 -12.91 -20.66 -7.66
N GLU A 73 -12.03 -21.29 -6.89
CA GLU A 73 -11.19 -20.59 -5.90
C GLU A 73 -9.74 -20.38 -6.37
N GLU A 74 -9.31 -21.12 -7.39
CA GLU A 74 -7.99 -20.97 -8.00
C GLU A 74 -7.99 -19.81 -8.99
N TYR A 75 -7.01 -18.92 -8.88
CA TYR A 75 -6.88 -17.75 -9.75
C TYR A 75 -5.50 -17.69 -10.39
N PRO A 76 -5.41 -17.36 -11.70
CA PRO A 76 -4.13 -17.19 -12.36
C PRO A 76 -3.51 -15.84 -11.99
N VAL A 77 -2.23 -15.85 -11.61
CA VAL A 77 -1.43 -14.62 -11.48
C VAL A 77 -0.60 -14.47 -12.75
N PRO A 78 -0.72 -13.35 -13.50
CA PRO A 78 -0.01 -13.19 -14.76
C PRO A 78 1.50 -13.09 -14.55
N GLU A 79 2.26 -13.83 -15.35
CA GLU A 79 3.72 -13.80 -15.33
C GLU A 79 4.29 -12.54 -16.00
N GLY A 80 5.49 -12.11 -15.58
CA GLY A 80 6.20 -10.99 -16.22
C GLY A 80 5.62 -9.59 -15.94
N ILE A 81 4.64 -9.50 -15.03
CA ILE A 81 4.15 -8.24 -14.45
C ILE A 81 4.59 -8.22 -12.98
N PRO A 82 5.48 -7.29 -12.58
CA PRO A 82 5.85 -7.09 -11.19
C PRO A 82 4.60 -6.81 -10.35
N LEU A 83 4.51 -7.47 -9.21
CA LEU A 83 3.56 -7.12 -8.15
C LEU A 83 4.02 -5.83 -7.45
N ALA A 84 3.21 -5.35 -6.50
CA ALA A 84 3.59 -4.28 -5.58
C ALA A 84 5.04 -4.50 -5.08
N GLU A 85 5.83 -3.44 -5.06
CA GLU A 85 7.22 -3.55 -4.60
C GLU A 85 7.23 -3.71 -3.08
N THR A 86 7.75 -4.85 -2.61
CA THR A 86 7.63 -5.30 -1.21
C THR A 86 8.96 -5.33 -0.45
N SER A 87 10.09 -5.09 -1.12
CA SER A 87 11.41 -5.28 -0.54
C SER A 87 12.24 -4.01 -0.51
N VAL A 88 12.06 -3.24 0.57
CA VAL A 88 12.97 -2.16 0.93
C VAL A 88 13.66 -2.52 2.23
N LYS A 89 14.99 -2.35 2.28
CA LYS A 89 15.74 -2.52 3.53
C LYS A 89 15.47 -1.32 4.42
N VAL A 90 14.77 -1.49 5.54
CA VAL A 90 14.40 -0.40 6.45
C VAL A 90 15.23 -0.45 7.72
N ASP A 91 16.43 0.12 7.65
CA ASP A 91 17.35 0.25 8.81
C ASP A 91 17.54 1.69 9.28
N THR A 92 17.37 2.67 8.38
CA THR A 92 17.52 4.09 8.69
C THR A 92 16.24 4.86 8.39
N VAL A 93 16.14 6.07 8.94
CA VAL A 93 15.06 7.01 8.63
C VAL A 93 14.94 7.27 7.13
N ALA A 94 16.07 7.48 6.44
CA ALA A 94 16.07 7.68 4.99
C ALA A 94 15.49 6.47 4.24
N ASN A 95 15.81 5.25 4.69
CA ASN A 95 15.26 4.05 4.09
C ASN A 95 13.76 3.87 4.38
N LEU A 96 13.29 4.28 5.56
CA LEU A 96 11.87 4.29 5.88
C LEU A 96 11.11 5.27 4.97
N ILE A 97 11.62 6.49 4.80
CA ILE A 97 11.03 7.49 3.88
C ILE A 97 10.96 6.92 2.45
N GLU A 98 12.05 6.30 1.98
CA GLU A 98 12.07 5.66 0.66
C GLU A 98 11.03 4.54 0.56
N ALA A 99 10.91 3.70 1.58
CA ALA A 99 9.89 2.66 1.62
C ALA A 99 8.46 3.23 1.61
N MET A 100 8.23 4.38 2.25
CA MET A 100 6.95 5.06 2.20
C MET A 100 6.67 5.68 0.83
N ARG A 101 7.70 6.11 0.08
CA ARG A 101 7.53 6.53 -1.32
C ARG A 101 7.14 5.35 -2.21
N VAL A 102 7.73 4.18 -1.99
CA VAL A 102 7.32 2.93 -2.64
C VAL A 102 5.86 2.59 -2.31
N ALA A 103 5.46 2.73 -1.04
CA ALA A 103 4.07 2.54 -0.62
C ALA A 103 3.11 3.48 -1.37
N LEU A 104 3.47 4.77 -1.52
CA LEU A 104 2.67 5.73 -2.30
C LEU A 104 2.50 5.31 -3.76
N GLU A 105 3.52 4.74 -4.38
CA GLU A 105 3.40 4.19 -5.73
C GLU A 105 2.44 2.99 -5.71
N ASN A 106 2.62 2.03 -4.82
CA ASN A 106 1.76 0.85 -4.69
C ASN A 106 0.27 1.22 -4.54
N GLU A 107 -0.07 2.14 -3.63
CA GLU A 107 -1.45 2.61 -3.41
C GLU A 107 -2.06 3.26 -4.66
N LYS A 108 -1.28 4.10 -5.33
CA LYS A 108 -1.72 4.76 -6.56
C LYS A 108 -1.96 3.76 -7.69
N ASN A 109 -1.22 2.66 -7.70
CA ASN A 109 -1.37 1.60 -8.70
C ASN A 109 -2.63 0.79 -8.44
N ALA A 110 -2.86 0.41 -7.18
CA ALA A 110 -4.06 -0.29 -6.76
C ALA A 110 -5.33 0.54 -7.06
N GLU A 111 -5.33 1.84 -6.74
CA GLU A 111 -6.44 2.77 -7.07
C GLU A 111 -6.82 2.74 -8.56
N ARG A 112 -5.81 2.75 -9.43
CA ARG A 112 -6.00 2.73 -10.88
C ARG A 112 -6.49 1.37 -11.39
N ILE A 113 -5.96 0.28 -10.85
CA ILE A 113 -6.40 -1.08 -11.19
C ILE A 113 -7.87 -1.25 -10.83
N TYR A 114 -8.28 -0.83 -9.64
CA TYR A 114 -9.68 -0.89 -9.24
C TYR A 114 -10.57 0.03 -10.06
N SER A 115 -10.09 1.23 -10.41
CA SER A 115 -10.82 2.12 -11.32
C SER A 115 -11.05 1.45 -12.69
N HIS A 116 -10.04 0.76 -13.22
CA HIS A 116 -10.15 0.01 -14.47
C HIS A 116 -11.10 -1.20 -14.36
N LEU A 117 -11.03 -1.95 -13.26
CA LEU A 117 -11.94 -3.08 -12.99
C LEU A 117 -13.40 -2.62 -12.86
N ALA A 118 -13.64 -1.44 -12.27
CA ALA A 118 -14.97 -0.84 -12.16
C ALA A 118 -15.61 -0.50 -13.52
N GLU A 119 -14.79 -0.31 -14.56
CA GLU A 119 -15.24 -0.13 -15.94
C GLU A 119 -15.51 -1.47 -16.63
N ARG A 120 -14.66 -2.47 -16.39
CA ARG A 120 -14.72 -3.81 -17.00
C ARG A 120 -15.81 -4.72 -16.42
N VAL A 121 -16.21 -4.50 -15.18
CA VAL A 121 -17.21 -5.32 -14.46
C VAL A 121 -18.35 -4.41 -13.95
N PRO A 122 -19.24 -3.93 -14.83
CA PRO A 122 -20.32 -3.00 -14.47
C PRO A 122 -21.21 -3.44 -13.31
N GLU A 123 -21.43 -4.74 -13.17
CA GLU A 123 -22.24 -5.39 -12.15
C GLU A 123 -21.63 -5.28 -10.74
N GLU A 124 -20.30 -5.30 -10.63
CA GLU A 124 -19.55 -5.17 -9.37
C GLU A 124 -18.88 -3.79 -9.21
N ARG A 125 -19.25 -2.84 -10.08
CA ARG A 125 -18.68 -1.49 -10.13
C ARG A 125 -18.65 -0.78 -8.78
N GLY A 126 -19.69 -0.99 -7.96
CA GLY A 126 -19.77 -0.38 -6.63
C GLY A 126 -18.63 -0.82 -5.72
N ILE A 127 -18.28 -2.11 -5.74
CA ILE A 127 -17.21 -2.68 -4.91
C ILE A 127 -15.85 -2.18 -5.40
N PHE A 128 -15.60 -2.20 -6.71
CA PHE A 128 -14.32 -1.71 -7.24
C PHE A 128 -14.14 -0.20 -7.01
N LYS A 129 -15.20 0.62 -7.11
CA LYS A 129 -15.13 2.03 -6.73
C LYS A 129 -14.86 2.25 -5.25
N PHE A 130 -15.40 1.37 -4.39
CA PHE A 130 -15.12 1.40 -2.96
C PHE A 130 -13.64 1.10 -2.70
N LEU A 131 -13.08 0.02 -3.27
CA LEU A 131 -11.67 -0.33 -3.14
C LEU A 131 -10.77 0.80 -3.64
N ALA A 132 -11.02 1.34 -4.86
CA ALA A 132 -10.28 2.48 -5.39
C ALA A 132 -10.29 3.71 -4.45
N ALA A 133 -11.41 3.95 -3.77
CA ALA A 133 -11.52 5.04 -2.81
C ALA A 133 -10.76 4.76 -1.50
N GLN A 134 -10.66 3.50 -1.05
CA GLN A 134 -9.82 3.11 0.08
C GLN A 134 -8.34 3.35 -0.24
N GLU A 135 -7.84 2.87 -1.38
CA GLU A 135 -6.42 3.06 -1.75
C GLU A 135 -6.05 4.54 -1.91
N LYS A 136 -6.98 5.34 -2.43
CA LYS A 136 -6.79 6.79 -2.48
C LYS A 136 -6.68 7.41 -1.08
N ALA A 137 -7.42 6.90 -0.10
CA ALA A 137 -7.34 7.35 1.28
C ALA A 137 -6.05 6.90 1.95
N HIS A 138 -5.62 5.65 1.72
CA HIS A 138 -4.32 5.13 2.16
C HIS A 138 -3.18 5.98 1.60
N TYR A 139 -3.16 6.24 0.29
CA TYR A 139 -2.21 7.13 -0.36
C TYR A 139 -2.12 8.50 0.35
N ALA A 140 -3.26 9.13 0.61
CA ALA A 140 -3.31 10.44 1.25
C ALA A 140 -2.74 10.41 2.68
N ALA A 141 -3.06 9.35 3.44
CA ALA A 141 -2.55 9.16 4.80
C ALA A 141 -1.03 8.92 4.82
N ILE A 142 -0.55 8.00 3.98
CA ILE A 142 0.90 7.73 3.83
C ILE A 142 1.62 9.00 3.43
N ARG A 143 1.10 9.76 2.45
CA ARG A 143 1.74 10.98 1.95
C ARG A 143 1.90 11.99 3.07
N SER A 144 0.88 12.19 3.89
CA SER A 144 0.94 13.10 5.03
C SER A 144 2.06 12.71 6.02
N HIS A 145 2.25 11.41 6.28
CA HIS A 145 3.34 10.95 7.14
C HIS A 145 4.71 11.07 6.45
N THR A 146 4.80 10.79 5.14
CA THR A 146 6.04 10.93 4.37
C THR A 146 6.50 12.38 4.33
N GLU A 147 5.62 13.32 3.95
CA GLU A 147 5.92 14.76 3.89
C GLU A 147 6.39 15.28 5.25
N TYR A 148 5.72 14.86 6.32
CA TYR A 148 6.13 15.22 7.68
C TYR A 148 7.54 14.70 8.01
N LEU A 149 7.84 13.43 7.72
CA LEU A 149 9.17 12.86 7.96
C LEU A 149 10.26 13.54 7.10
N GLU A 150 9.94 13.90 5.86
CA GLU A 150 10.84 14.66 4.99
C GLU A 150 11.13 16.04 5.57
N ASP A 151 10.10 16.77 6.02
CA ASP A 151 10.24 18.11 6.59
C ASP A 151 11.09 18.11 7.87
N VAL A 152 10.85 17.17 8.79
CA VAL A 152 11.62 17.10 10.06
C VAL A 152 13.05 16.60 9.87
N THR A 153 13.35 15.92 8.76
CA THR A 153 14.70 15.46 8.44
C THR A 153 15.46 16.42 7.53
N GLN A 154 14.78 17.43 6.97
CA GLN A 154 15.38 18.37 6.03
C GLN A 154 16.42 19.26 6.72
N GLY A 155 17.70 19.06 6.38
CA GLY A 155 18.82 19.87 6.86
C GLY A 155 19.57 19.30 8.06
N GLU A 156 19.13 18.17 8.61
CA GLU A 156 19.76 17.53 9.77
C GLU A 156 20.36 16.17 9.39
N ALA A 157 21.60 16.19 8.87
CA ALA A 157 22.31 15.00 8.39
C ALA A 157 22.47 13.88 9.46
N GLU A 158 22.35 14.24 10.74
CA GLU A 158 22.37 13.29 11.86
C GLU A 158 21.13 12.38 11.90
N TYR A 159 19.97 12.85 11.42
CA TYR A 159 18.72 12.07 11.40
C TYR A 159 18.61 11.14 10.20
N VAL A 160 19.21 11.53 9.06
CA VAL A 160 19.13 10.79 7.79
C VAL A 160 19.69 9.36 7.93
N ASN A 161 20.80 9.22 8.67
CA ASN A 161 21.47 7.94 8.91
C ASN A 161 21.13 7.34 10.29
N ALA A 162 20.26 8.00 11.06
CA ALA A 162 19.88 7.49 12.37
C ALA A 162 19.10 6.17 12.22
N PRO A 163 19.26 5.23 13.17
CA PRO A 163 18.37 4.10 13.29
C PRO A 163 16.91 4.57 13.39
N VAL A 164 15.97 3.81 12.81
CA VAL A 164 14.54 4.17 12.85
C VAL A 164 14.04 4.36 14.28
N GLU A 165 14.63 3.66 15.25
CA GLU A 165 14.34 3.78 16.68
C GLU A 165 14.58 5.18 17.25
N PHE A 166 15.47 5.97 16.64
CA PHE A 166 15.76 7.34 17.08
C PHE A 166 14.55 8.27 16.90
N LEU A 167 13.76 8.06 15.83
CA LEU A 167 12.50 8.78 15.60
C LEU A 167 11.46 8.48 16.68
N ASN A 168 11.43 7.26 17.22
CA ASN A 168 10.41 6.83 18.19
C ASN A 168 10.41 7.73 19.44
N THR A 169 11.57 8.19 19.88
CA THR A 169 11.70 9.01 21.10
C THR A 169 11.27 10.46 20.94
N GLN A 170 11.38 11.04 19.73
CA GLN A 170 11.08 12.47 19.51
C GLN A 170 9.75 12.71 18.80
N LEU A 171 9.30 11.80 17.93
CA LEU A 171 8.02 11.92 17.21
C LEU A 171 6.82 11.47 18.03
N GLU A 172 6.96 10.47 18.90
CA GLU A 172 5.85 10.03 19.77
C GLU A 172 5.41 11.14 20.74
N LEU A 173 6.32 12.05 21.12
CA LEU A 173 6.00 13.24 21.91
C LEU A 173 5.15 14.27 21.16
N TYR A 174 5.21 14.30 19.82
CA TYR A 174 4.55 15.30 18.98
C TYR A 174 3.28 14.77 18.29
N LEU A 175 3.24 13.47 17.98
CA LEU A 175 2.07 12.79 17.40
C LEU A 175 1.13 12.20 18.47
N GLY A 176 1.56 12.14 19.73
CA GLY A 176 0.68 11.82 20.86
C GLY A 176 -0.41 12.89 21.03
N PRO A 177 -1.57 12.55 21.61
CA PRO A 177 -2.60 13.54 21.90
C PRO A 177 -2.04 14.62 22.82
N HIS A 178 -1.80 15.81 22.26
CA HIS A 178 -1.54 17.00 23.06
C HIS A 178 -2.82 17.33 23.82
N THR A 179 -2.91 16.87 25.07
CA THR A 179 -3.81 17.50 26.03
C THR A 179 -3.31 18.93 26.21
N ARG A 180 -3.96 19.88 25.53
CA ARG A 180 -3.77 21.30 25.85
C ARG A 180 -4.14 21.47 27.34
N PRO A 181 -3.29 22.10 28.16
CA PRO A 181 -3.65 22.44 29.54
C PRO A 181 -4.86 23.39 29.59
#